data_AF-A0A9D5PCT7-F1
#
_entry.id   AF-A0A9D5PCT7-F1
#
_cell.length_a   1.000
_cell.length_b   1.000
_cell.length_c   1.000
_cell.angle_alpha   90.00
_cell.angle_beta   90.00
_cell.angle_gamma   90.00
#
_symmetry.space_group_name_H-M   'P 1'
#
loop_
_entity.id
_entity.type
_entity.pdbx_description
1 polymer ?
#
loop_
_entity_poly.entity_id
_entity_poly.type
_entity_poly.pdbx_seq_one_letter_code
_entity_poly.pdbx_strand_id
1 'polypeptide(L)'
;MKNKVKVCLWLLLGYVFFFKIPWIKVVNSYLYPILTPSDVKIFYYTDIEDLAIAVDKEDSISICKILDKSPELINETEDVFGSTVLSYAVEKDKYISIPILIKYGADPTCCTDGLLYTYTPIRYSIKKNNDIIFNELLKSSYMVYKENLVDALNYCILDEKRSKYYFQMVNLDIIKYDTDGELINTAIREGRYDMAIDLLQRGACFKNDVEFKRTYGSKRLLTDYLEDKDPTDSLQCQYKHQFISMLEERGLYKKEEKKEEEEKEE
;
A
#
# COMPACT_ATOMS: atom_id res chain seq x y z
N MET A 1 -0.83 37.51 52.33
CA MET A 1 0.19 36.79 51.54
C MET A 1 -0.20 35.35 51.15
N LYS A 2 -0.91 34.58 51.99
CA LYS A 2 -1.25 33.16 51.70
C LYS A 2 -2.15 32.90 50.47
N ASN A 3 -3.01 33.84 50.08
CA ASN A 3 -3.91 33.65 48.92
C ASN A 3 -3.27 33.92 47.56
N LYS A 4 -2.23 34.75 47.47
CA LYS A 4 -1.54 35.05 46.20
C LYS A 4 -0.68 33.88 45.73
N VAL A 5 -0.10 33.12 46.67
CA VAL A 5 0.73 31.93 46.36
C VAL A 5 -0.13 30.78 45.80
N LYS A 6 -1.35 30.58 46.32
CA LYS A 6 -2.26 29.54 45.81
C LYS A 6 -2.70 29.82 44.38
N VAL A 7 -3.03 31.07 44.02
CA VAL A 7 -3.45 31.43 42.66
C VAL A 7 -2.32 31.22 41.64
N CYS A 8 -1.07 31.55 41.99
CA CYS A 8 0.07 31.26 41.12
C CYS A 8 0.35 29.75 40.94
N LEU A 9 0.12 28.93 41.98
CA LEU A 9 0.29 27.49 41.88
C LEU A 9 -0.76 26.83 40.98
N TRP A 10 -2.02 27.30 41.03
CA TRP A 10 -3.09 26.85 40.14
C TRP A 10 -2.89 27.31 38.69
N LEU A 11 -2.32 28.51 38.47
CA LEU A 11 -1.96 28.97 37.14
C LEU A 11 -0.77 28.19 36.56
N LEU A 12 0.22 27.82 37.36
CA LEU A 12 1.34 26.97 36.92
C LEU A 12 0.91 25.53 36.65
N LEU A 13 0.05 24.94 37.49
CA LEU A 13 -0.52 23.60 37.25
C LEU A 13 -1.45 23.60 36.03
N GLY A 14 -2.26 24.65 35.84
CA GLY A 14 -3.10 24.84 34.66
C GLY A 14 -2.28 25.02 33.39
N TYR A 15 -1.14 25.73 33.44
CA TYR A 15 -0.24 25.93 32.31
C TYR A 15 0.46 24.63 31.89
N VAL A 16 0.89 23.80 32.85
CA VAL A 16 1.49 22.48 32.57
C VAL A 16 0.46 21.50 31.98
N PHE A 17 -0.83 21.62 32.34
CA PHE A 17 -1.89 20.77 31.79
C PHE A 17 -2.42 21.26 30.43
N PHE A 18 -2.51 22.58 30.18
CA PHE A 18 -3.03 23.12 28.92
C PHE A 18 -1.98 23.22 27.80
N PHE A 19 -0.68 23.34 28.12
CA PHE A 19 0.39 23.46 27.12
C PHE A 19 1.20 22.19 26.87
N LYS A 20 0.82 21.05 27.45
CA LYS A 20 1.47 19.76 27.13
C LYS A 20 1.19 19.28 25.70
N ILE A 21 0.16 19.80 25.03
CA ILE A 21 -0.27 19.31 23.72
C ILE A 21 0.36 20.09 22.53
N PRO A 22 0.67 21.41 22.61
CA PRO A 22 1.35 22.10 21.51
C PRO A 22 2.88 22.02 21.54
N TRP A 23 3.51 21.95 22.73
CA TRP A 23 4.97 21.94 22.83
C TRP A 23 5.59 20.61 22.42
N ILE A 24 4.91 19.47 22.61
CA ILE A 24 5.38 18.18 22.07
C ILE A 24 5.44 18.24 20.54
N LYS A 25 4.42 18.80 19.88
CA LYS A 25 4.41 18.98 18.42
C LYS A 25 5.52 19.91 17.92
N VAL A 26 5.82 20.99 18.64
CA VAL A 26 6.85 21.97 18.26
C VAL A 26 8.27 21.48 18.57
N VAL A 27 8.50 20.78 19.69
CA VAL A 27 9.81 20.22 20.03
C VAL A 27 10.15 19.02 19.13
N ASN A 28 9.15 18.21 18.77
CA ASN A 28 9.32 17.13 17.79
C ASN A 28 9.80 17.69 16.43
N SER A 29 9.28 18.84 15.97
CA SER A 29 9.70 19.51 14.72
C SER A 29 11.21 19.78 14.61
N TYR A 30 11.95 19.91 15.71
CA TYR A 30 13.40 20.19 15.69
C TYR A 30 14.27 18.92 15.81
N LEU A 31 13.71 17.77 16.18
CA LEU A 31 14.39 16.45 16.24
C LEU A 31 14.30 15.66 14.92
N TYR A 32 13.37 16.02 14.03
CA TYR A 32 13.09 15.29 12.78
C TYR A 32 14.06 15.40 11.59
N PRO A 33 15.10 16.27 11.51
CA PRO A 33 15.88 16.34 10.28
C PRO A 33 16.73 15.09 9.94
N ILE A 34 16.72 14.01 10.76
CA ILE A 34 17.59 12.83 10.57
C ILE A 34 16.83 11.48 10.78
N LEU A 35 15.53 11.48 11.07
CA LEU A 35 14.80 10.21 11.25
C LEU A 35 14.34 9.65 9.89
N THR A 36 14.53 8.35 9.71
CA THR A 36 14.01 7.58 8.59
C THR A 36 12.87 6.65 9.07
N PRO A 37 11.98 6.17 8.18
CA PRO A 37 10.98 5.14 8.52
C PRO A 37 11.60 3.87 9.15
N SER A 38 12.89 3.69 8.88
CA SER A 38 13.74 2.64 9.39
C SER A 38 14.19 2.84 10.85
N ASP A 39 13.96 3.97 11.50
CA ASP A 39 14.46 4.18 12.86
C ASP A 39 13.40 3.83 13.89
N VAL A 40 13.67 2.92 14.83
CA VAL A 40 12.70 2.58 15.91
C VAL A 40 12.25 3.81 16.71
N LYS A 41 13.09 4.86 16.71
CA LYS A 41 12.84 6.14 17.37
C LYS A 41 11.62 6.89 16.81
N ILE A 42 11.09 6.51 15.64
CA ILE A 42 9.84 7.07 15.13
C ILE A 42 8.65 6.76 16.04
N PHE A 43 8.76 5.69 16.83
CA PHE A 43 7.74 5.28 17.79
C PHE A 43 7.94 5.88 19.19
N TYR A 44 9.01 6.64 19.42
CA TYR A 44 9.26 7.19 20.76
C TYR A 44 8.23 8.27 21.10
N TYR A 45 7.81 8.30 22.37
CA TYR A 45 6.76 9.17 22.89
C TYR A 45 5.37 8.89 22.31
N THR A 46 5.14 7.66 21.83
CA THR A 46 3.82 7.16 21.42
C THR A 46 3.37 6.03 22.36
N ASP A 47 2.08 5.70 22.35
CA ASP A 47 1.54 4.60 23.16
C ASP A 47 2.07 3.22 22.70
N ILE A 48 2.58 3.13 21.46
CA ILE A 48 3.23 1.93 20.90
C ILE A 48 4.74 1.83 21.11
N GLU A 49 5.38 2.79 21.81
CA GLU A 49 6.84 2.82 22.00
C GLU A 49 7.40 1.51 22.57
N ASP A 50 6.80 1.02 23.66
CA ASP A 50 7.27 -0.21 24.34
C ASP A 50 7.15 -1.44 23.42
N LEU A 51 6.06 -1.50 22.63
CA LEU A 51 5.85 -2.57 21.65
C LEU A 51 6.90 -2.50 20.53
N ALA A 52 7.14 -1.31 19.99
CA ALA A 52 8.14 -1.09 18.95
C ALA A 52 9.56 -1.46 19.41
N ILE A 53 9.93 -1.11 20.65
CA ILE A 53 11.23 -1.47 21.24
C ILE A 53 11.34 -2.99 21.42
N ALA A 54 10.27 -3.66 21.86
CA ALA A 54 10.25 -5.12 21.99
C ALA A 54 10.39 -5.81 20.61
N VAL A 55 9.69 -5.29 19.59
CA VAL A 55 9.78 -5.73 18.20
C VAL A 55 11.19 -5.54 17.63
N ASP A 56 11.81 -4.39 17.85
CA ASP A 56 13.18 -4.11 17.40
C ASP A 56 14.20 -5.07 18.05
N LYS A 57 14.00 -5.42 19.32
CA LYS A 57 14.85 -6.38 20.03
C LYS A 57 14.53 -7.85 19.74
N GLU A 58 13.50 -8.13 18.94
CA GLU A 58 12.96 -9.48 18.73
C GLU A 58 12.59 -10.21 20.05
N ASP A 59 12.20 -9.45 21.07
CA ASP A 59 11.83 -9.98 22.38
C ASP A 59 10.38 -10.51 22.37
N SER A 60 10.23 -11.74 21.89
CA SER A 60 8.94 -12.44 21.80
C SER A 60 8.13 -12.45 23.10
N ILE A 61 8.79 -12.53 24.26
CA ILE A 61 8.12 -12.57 25.57
C ILE A 61 7.51 -11.21 25.87
N SER A 62 8.28 -10.14 25.68
CA SER A 62 7.79 -8.77 25.87
C SER A 62 6.69 -8.41 24.88
N ILE A 63 6.83 -8.79 23.60
CA ILE A 63 5.80 -8.58 22.57
C ILE A 63 4.49 -9.22 23.01
N CYS A 64 4.50 -10.50 23.37
CA CYS A 64 3.28 -11.20 23.81
C CYS A 64 2.68 -10.55 25.06
N LYS A 65 3.50 -10.25 26.07
CA LYS A 65 3.03 -9.64 27.32
C LYS A 65 2.37 -8.27 27.11
N ILE A 66 2.92 -7.46 26.20
CA ILE A 66 2.36 -6.14 25.87
C ILE A 66 1.02 -6.32 25.15
N LEU A 67 0.97 -7.17 24.12
CA LEU A 67 -0.24 -7.39 23.31
C LEU A 67 -1.35 -8.13 24.06
N ASP A 68 -1.02 -9.00 25.02
CA ASP A 68 -2.00 -9.61 25.92
C ASP A 68 -2.68 -8.58 26.83
N LYS A 69 -1.97 -7.51 27.18
CA LYS A 69 -2.49 -6.43 28.05
C LYS A 69 -3.20 -5.34 27.24
N SER A 70 -2.68 -5.03 26.06
CA SER A 70 -3.10 -3.92 25.21
C SER A 70 -3.15 -4.37 23.74
N PRO A 71 -4.12 -5.23 23.36
CA PRO A 71 -4.26 -5.74 22.00
C PRO A 71 -4.60 -4.65 20.97
N GLU A 72 -5.19 -3.54 21.39
CA GLU A 72 -5.52 -2.38 20.56
C GLU A 72 -4.31 -1.78 19.83
N LEU A 73 -3.11 -1.92 20.40
CA LEU A 73 -1.86 -1.36 19.87
C LEU A 73 -1.40 -2.02 18.57
N ILE A 74 -1.92 -3.20 18.22
CA ILE A 74 -1.35 -4.06 17.17
C ILE A 74 -1.29 -3.41 15.78
N ASN A 75 -2.25 -2.53 15.49
CA ASN A 75 -2.38 -1.81 14.23
C ASN A 75 -2.29 -0.28 14.39
N GLU A 76 -1.88 0.20 15.55
CA GLU A 76 -1.62 1.63 15.73
C GLU A 76 -0.43 2.07 14.89
N THR A 77 -0.52 3.29 14.38
CA THR A 77 0.48 3.92 13.52
C THR A 77 1.15 5.09 14.23
N GLU A 78 2.43 5.32 13.97
CA GLU A 78 3.07 6.56 14.38
C GLU A 78 2.74 7.75 13.45
N ASP A 79 2.84 8.97 13.98
CA ASP A 79 2.34 10.19 13.33
C ASP A 79 3.22 10.71 12.17
N VAL A 80 4.49 10.32 12.11
CA VAL A 80 5.50 10.92 11.20
C VAL A 80 5.47 10.28 9.83
N PHE A 81 5.45 8.95 9.77
CA PHE A 81 5.46 8.16 8.55
C PHE A 81 4.26 7.22 8.42
N GLY A 82 3.32 7.22 9.37
CA GLY A 82 2.16 6.34 9.33
C GLY A 82 2.50 4.86 9.43
N SER A 83 3.64 4.52 10.02
CA SER A 83 4.14 3.14 10.11
C SER A 83 3.51 2.40 11.29
N THR A 84 3.15 1.13 11.06
CA THR A 84 2.80 0.20 12.15
C THR A 84 4.07 -0.49 12.66
N VAL A 85 3.98 -1.13 13.82
CA VAL A 85 5.09 -1.99 14.29
C VAL A 85 5.35 -3.17 13.34
N LEU A 86 4.33 -3.64 12.60
CA LEU A 86 4.49 -4.67 11.59
C LEU A 86 5.23 -4.14 10.35
N SER A 87 4.93 -2.92 9.87
CA SER A 87 5.65 -2.36 8.72
C SER A 87 7.13 -2.15 9.04
N TYR A 88 7.42 -1.65 10.24
CA TYR A 88 8.77 -1.56 10.78
C TYR A 88 9.46 -2.93 10.87
N ALA A 89 8.78 -3.94 11.43
CA ALA A 89 9.32 -5.29 11.56
C ALA A 89 9.73 -5.88 10.20
N VAL A 90 8.90 -5.68 9.17
CA VAL A 90 9.21 -6.13 7.80
C VAL A 90 10.36 -5.31 7.19
N GLU A 91 10.35 -3.99 7.34
CA GLU A 91 11.43 -3.12 6.84
C GLU A 91 12.79 -3.50 7.46
N LYS A 92 12.79 -3.96 8.71
CA LYS A 92 13.99 -4.34 9.45
C LYS A 92 14.26 -5.84 9.52
N ASP A 93 13.53 -6.64 8.75
CA ASP A 93 13.74 -8.08 8.68
C ASP A 93 13.71 -8.74 10.08
N LYS A 94 12.77 -8.31 10.95
CA LYS A 94 12.55 -8.86 12.30
C LYS A 94 11.78 -10.18 12.23
N TYR A 95 12.43 -11.21 11.71
CA TYR A 95 11.86 -12.52 11.43
C TYR A 95 11.16 -13.22 12.61
N ILE A 96 11.56 -12.94 13.85
CA ILE A 96 10.92 -13.52 15.04
C ILE A 96 9.65 -12.72 15.39
N SER A 97 9.71 -11.40 15.28
CA SER A 97 8.61 -10.52 15.64
C SER A 97 7.43 -10.62 14.65
N ILE A 98 7.71 -10.70 13.35
CA ILE A 98 6.69 -10.76 12.28
C ILE A 98 5.63 -11.85 12.50
N PRO A 99 5.97 -13.15 12.65
CA PRO A 99 4.97 -14.20 12.83
C PRO A 99 4.15 -14.01 14.12
N ILE A 100 4.76 -13.42 15.16
CA ILE A 100 4.05 -13.11 16.41
C ILE A 100 3.03 -12.01 16.16
N LEU A 101 3.43 -10.89 15.55
CA LEU A 101 2.53 -9.78 15.23
C LEU A 101 1.35 -10.26 14.37
N ILE A 102 1.62 -11.06 13.33
CA ILE A 102 0.58 -11.66 12.48
C ILE A 102 -0.39 -12.52 13.30
N LYS A 103 0.13 -13.35 14.22
CA LYS A 103 -0.69 -14.19 15.11
C LYS A 103 -1.62 -13.36 16.01
N TYR A 104 -1.20 -12.17 16.42
CA TYR A 104 -2.02 -11.24 17.20
C TYR A 104 -2.99 -10.40 16.34
N GLY A 105 -3.04 -10.62 15.03
CA GLY A 105 -3.95 -9.92 14.13
C GLY A 105 -3.42 -8.60 13.59
N ALA A 106 -2.09 -8.47 13.47
CA ALA A 106 -1.51 -7.35 12.74
C ALA A 106 -1.96 -7.37 11.28
N ASP A 107 -2.45 -6.23 10.81
CA ASP A 107 -2.93 -6.02 9.45
C ASP A 107 -1.74 -5.75 8.51
N PRO A 108 -1.42 -6.68 7.61
CA PRO A 108 -0.33 -6.56 6.64
C PRO A 108 -0.55 -5.45 5.59
N THR A 109 -1.75 -4.88 5.53
CA THR A 109 -2.17 -3.80 4.63
C THR A 109 -2.34 -2.47 5.33
N CYS A 110 -2.20 -2.40 6.65
CA CYS A 110 -2.39 -1.17 7.40
C CYS A 110 -1.21 -0.19 7.19
N CYS A 111 -1.55 1.04 6.86
CA CYS A 111 -0.70 2.22 6.90
C CYS A 111 -1.58 3.48 6.99
N THR A 112 -1.00 4.63 7.37
CA THR A 112 -1.72 5.91 7.29
C THR A 112 -1.66 6.48 5.87
N ASP A 113 -2.82 6.75 5.28
CA ASP A 113 -2.91 7.40 3.97
C ASP A 113 -2.43 8.86 4.04
N GLY A 114 -1.73 9.31 2.99
CA GLY A 114 -1.41 10.73 2.77
C GLY A 114 -0.05 11.22 3.26
N LEU A 115 0.81 10.36 3.79
CA LEU A 115 2.19 10.71 4.15
C LEU A 115 3.19 10.24 3.08
N LEU A 116 4.24 11.04 2.86
CA LEU A 116 5.34 10.65 1.96
C LEU A 116 6.00 9.38 2.51
N TYR A 117 6.15 8.36 1.66
CA TYR A 117 6.86 7.09 1.94
C TYR A 117 6.11 6.02 2.75
N THR A 118 4.78 6.09 2.87
CA THR A 118 4.01 5.02 3.50
C THR A 118 4.02 3.75 2.64
N TYR A 119 4.65 2.70 3.16
CA TYR A 119 4.52 1.35 2.64
C TYR A 119 3.85 0.49 3.69
N THR A 120 2.73 -0.14 3.30
CA THR A 120 2.15 -1.26 4.04
C THR A 120 3.21 -2.35 4.25
N PRO A 121 3.11 -3.16 5.31
CA PRO A 121 4.00 -4.31 5.52
C PRO A 121 4.19 -5.18 4.28
N ILE A 122 3.11 -5.49 3.56
CA ILE A 122 3.19 -6.34 2.35
C ILE A 122 3.99 -5.68 1.22
N ARG A 123 3.83 -4.37 0.99
CA ARG A 123 4.66 -3.62 0.04
C ARG A 123 6.14 -3.62 0.41
N TYR A 124 6.47 -3.52 1.70
CA TYR A 124 7.87 -3.60 2.14
C TYR A 124 8.50 -4.96 1.80
N SER A 125 7.76 -6.05 1.96
CA SER A 125 8.26 -7.40 1.63
C SER A 125 8.58 -7.55 0.13
N ILE A 126 7.77 -6.96 -0.75
CA ILE A 126 8.01 -6.91 -2.20
C ILE A 126 9.27 -6.09 -2.48
N LYS A 127 9.36 -4.87 -1.94
CA LYS A 127 10.52 -3.97 -2.12
C LYS A 127 11.84 -4.62 -1.67
N LYS A 128 11.78 -5.42 -0.61
CA LYS A 128 12.92 -6.14 -0.04
C LYS A 128 13.26 -7.44 -0.77
N ASN A 129 12.43 -7.88 -1.72
CA ASN A 129 12.51 -9.21 -2.34
C ASN A 129 12.49 -10.35 -1.31
N ASN A 130 11.68 -10.22 -0.25
CA ASN A 130 11.58 -11.21 0.81
C ASN A 130 10.33 -12.07 0.64
N ASP A 131 10.45 -13.15 -0.14
CA ASP A 131 9.31 -13.99 -0.55
C ASP A 131 8.67 -14.75 0.59
N ILE A 132 9.48 -15.09 1.60
CA ILE A 132 9.01 -15.82 2.78
C ILE A 132 8.05 -14.91 3.55
N ILE A 133 8.49 -13.69 3.86
CA ILE A 133 7.64 -12.69 4.52
C ILE A 133 6.44 -12.33 3.65
N PHE A 134 6.65 -12.10 2.33
CA PHE A 134 5.56 -11.79 1.41
C PHE A 134 4.46 -12.84 1.44
N ASN A 135 4.81 -14.12 1.36
CA ASN A 135 3.84 -15.21 1.45
C ASN A 135 3.11 -15.27 2.79
N GLU A 136 3.82 -15.00 3.87
CA GLU A 136 3.24 -15.03 5.21
C GLU A 136 2.21 -13.92 5.38
N LEU A 137 2.57 -12.70 4.98
CA LEU A 137 1.68 -11.54 4.95
C LEU A 137 0.50 -11.75 3.99
N LEU A 138 0.73 -12.30 2.80
CA LEU A 138 -0.32 -12.58 1.83
C LEU A 138 -1.36 -13.57 2.39
N LYS A 139 -0.90 -14.62 3.08
CA LYS A 139 -1.78 -15.61 3.73
C LYS A 139 -2.60 -14.98 4.84
N SER A 140 -2.02 -14.09 5.66
CA SER A 140 -2.76 -13.39 6.71
C SER A 140 -3.75 -12.35 6.14
N SER A 141 -3.35 -11.58 5.13
CA SER A 141 -4.22 -10.65 4.39
C SER A 141 -5.46 -11.37 3.84
N TYR A 142 -5.26 -12.50 3.17
CA TYR A 142 -6.34 -13.24 2.52
C TYR A 142 -7.44 -13.68 3.50
N MET A 143 -7.04 -14.05 4.73
CA MET A 143 -7.96 -14.53 5.76
C MET A 143 -8.79 -13.40 6.39
N VAL A 144 -8.29 -12.16 6.40
CA VAL A 144 -8.83 -11.08 7.26
C VAL A 144 -9.09 -9.74 6.54
N TYR A 145 -8.26 -9.34 5.56
CA TYR A 145 -8.22 -7.97 4.99
C TYR A 145 -8.37 -7.94 3.47
N LYS A 146 -9.46 -8.52 2.96
CA LYS A 146 -9.66 -8.78 1.52
C LYS A 146 -9.70 -7.52 0.64
N GLU A 147 -10.17 -6.40 1.16
CA GLU A 147 -10.38 -5.15 0.38
C GLU A 147 -9.06 -4.45 0.03
N ASN A 148 -8.07 -4.45 0.93
CA ASN A 148 -6.78 -3.79 0.71
C ASN A 148 -5.75 -4.67 -0.02
N LEU A 149 -6.15 -5.88 -0.41
CA LEU A 149 -5.27 -6.82 -1.09
C LEU A 149 -5.01 -6.42 -2.55
N VAL A 150 -5.98 -5.73 -3.18
CA VAL A 150 -5.85 -5.21 -4.55
C VAL A 150 -4.69 -4.22 -4.65
N ASP A 151 -4.55 -3.31 -3.66
CA ASP A 151 -3.44 -2.36 -3.60
C ASP A 151 -2.07 -3.02 -3.47
N ALA A 152 -1.98 -4.12 -2.72
CA ALA A 152 -0.75 -4.91 -2.61
C ALA A 152 -0.41 -5.60 -3.93
N LEU A 153 -1.40 -6.17 -4.60
CA LEU A 153 -1.24 -6.85 -5.89
C LEU A 153 -0.91 -5.87 -7.03
N ASN A 154 -1.44 -4.65 -6.99
CA ASN A 154 -1.04 -3.57 -7.88
C ASN A 154 0.47 -3.36 -7.84
N TYR A 155 1.08 -3.43 -6.65
CA TYR A 155 2.54 -3.31 -6.51
C TYR A 155 3.30 -4.51 -7.08
N CYS A 156 2.73 -5.72 -6.99
CA CYS A 156 3.30 -6.88 -7.67
C CYS A 156 3.31 -6.70 -9.19
N ILE A 157 2.30 -6.05 -9.79
CA ILE A 157 2.26 -5.76 -11.23
C ILE A 157 3.39 -4.79 -11.60
N LEU A 158 3.66 -3.78 -10.77
CA LEU A 158 4.74 -2.82 -10.98
C LEU A 158 6.14 -3.46 -10.91
N ASP A 159 6.30 -4.60 -10.25
CA ASP A 159 7.55 -5.37 -10.26
C ASP A 159 7.68 -6.19 -11.56
N GLU A 160 8.30 -5.59 -12.57
CA GLU A 160 8.50 -6.20 -13.89
C GLU A 160 9.18 -7.57 -13.83
N LYS A 161 10.13 -7.75 -12.91
CA LYS A 161 10.93 -8.97 -12.84
C LYS A 161 10.19 -10.12 -12.16
N ARG A 162 9.29 -9.81 -11.22
CA ARG A 162 8.75 -10.81 -10.28
C ARG A 162 7.24 -10.89 -10.25
N SER A 163 6.53 -9.99 -10.93
CA SER A 163 5.07 -10.03 -11.13
C SER A 163 4.53 -11.45 -11.38
N LYS A 164 5.03 -12.17 -12.40
CA LYS A 164 4.59 -13.55 -12.67
C LYS A 164 4.80 -14.51 -11.50
N TYR A 165 5.91 -14.37 -10.78
CA TYR A 165 6.20 -15.18 -9.60
C TYR A 165 5.18 -14.89 -8.49
N TYR A 166 4.93 -13.62 -8.16
CA TYR A 166 3.92 -13.26 -7.16
C TYR A 166 2.53 -13.80 -7.52
N PHE A 167 2.12 -13.65 -8.78
CA PHE A 167 0.81 -14.15 -9.26
C PHE A 167 0.71 -15.67 -9.40
N GLN A 168 1.82 -16.42 -9.35
CA GLN A 168 1.81 -17.87 -9.18
C GLN A 168 1.58 -18.29 -7.72
N MET A 169 2.01 -17.46 -6.77
CA MET A 169 1.86 -17.72 -5.33
C MET A 169 0.48 -17.33 -4.81
N VAL A 170 -0.09 -16.27 -5.39
CA VAL A 170 -1.43 -15.77 -5.10
C VAL A 170 -2.44 -16.77 -5.69
N ASN A 171 -3.21 -17.44 -4.81
CA ASN A 171 -4.31 -18.31 -5.27
C ASN A 171 -5.38 -17.46 -5.98
N LEU A 172 -5.83 -17.96 -7.14
CA LEU A 172 -6.67 -17.29 -8.14
C LEU A 172 -7.99 -16.72 -7.62
N ASP A 173 -8.50 -17.23 -6.51
CA ASP A 173 -9.73 -16.72 -5.88
C ASP A 173 -9.64 -15.23 -5.54
N ILE A 174 -8.44 -14.67 -5.43
CA ILE A 174 -8.23 -13.27 -5.08
C ILE A 174 -8.69 -12.30 -6.19
N ILE A 175 -8.68 -12.72 -7.45
CA ILE A 175 -9.15 -11.90 -8.57
C ILE A 175 -10.67 -11.63 -8.48
N LYS A 176 -11.42 -12.44 -7.71
CA LYS A 176 -12.85 -12.18 -7.43
C LYS A 176 -13.10 -10.92 -6.61
N TYR A 177 -12.07 -10.43 -5.90
CA TYR A 177 -12.15 -9.17 -5.15
C TYR A 177 -11.80 -7.95 -6.00
N ASP A 178 -11.23 -8.15 -7.20
CA ASP A 178 -11.02 -7.08 -8.17
C ASP A 178 -12.30 -6.83 -8.98
N THR A 179 -13.32 -6.31 -8.30
CA THR A 179 -14.65 -6.08 -8.89
C THR A 179 -14.68 -4.92 -9.89
N ASP A 180 -13.69 -4.04 -9.82
CA ASP A 180 -13.57 -2.86 -10.67
C ASP A 180 -12.53 -2.99 -11.78
N GLY A 181 -11.82 -4.12 -11.83
CA GLY A 181 -10.78 -4.37 -12.82
C GLY A 181 -9.52 -3.54 -12.58
N GLU A 182 -9.28 -3.09 -11.35
CA GLU A 182 -8.15 -2.25 -11.00
C GLU A 182 -6.80 -2.92 -11.33
N LEU A 183 -6.67 -4.24 -11.15
CA LEU A 183 -5.44 -4.95 -11.46
C LEU A 183 -5.19 -4.96 -12.97
N ILE A 184 -6.21 -5.28 -13.77
CA ILE A 184 -6.07 -5.31 -15.23
C ILE A 184 -5.85 -3.91 -15.79
N ASN A 185 -6.50 -2.91 -15.22
CA ASN A 185 -6.36 -1.49 -15.56
C ASN A 185 -4.93 -1.01 -15.29
N THR A 186 -4.37 -1.36 -14.13
CA THR A 186 -2.97 -1.07 -13.79
C THR A 186 -2.04 -1.78 -14.78
N ALA A 187 -2.24 -3.05 -15.08
CA ALA A 187 -1.42 -3.77 -16.06
C ALA A 187 -1.42 -3.09 -17.45
N ILE A 188 -2.58 -2.67 -17.95
CA ILE A 188 -2.71 -1.96 -19.23
C ILE A 188 -2.01 -0.60 -19.19
N ARG A 189 -2.20 0.19 -18.13
CA ARG A 189 -1.58 1.51 -17.98
C ARG A 189 -0.05 1.44 -18.02
N GLU A 190 0.51 0.41 -17.41
CA GLU A 190 1.96 0.17 -17.36
C GLU A 190 2.49 -0.59 -18.60
N GLY A 191 1.64 -0.86 -19.59
CA GLY A 191 2.01 -1.56 -20.82
C GLY A 191 2.35 -3.05 -20.62
N ARG A 192 1.91 -3.63 -19.51
CA ARG A 192 2.15 -5.02 -19.09
C ARG A 192 1.07 -5.95 -19.62
N TYR A 193 0.95 -6.04 -20.95
CA TYR A 193 -0.12 -6.80 -21.60
C TYR A 193 -0.02 -8.31 -21.34
N ASP A 194 1.18 -8.82 -21.07
CA ASP A 194 1.36 -10.21 -20.62
C ASP A 194 0.63 -10.50 -19.30
N MET A 195 0.68 -9.56 -18.36
CA MET A 195 -0.05 -9.64 -17.09
C MET A 195 -1.55 -9.42 -17.30
N ALA A 196 -1.93 -8.48 -18.17
CA ALA A 196 -3.34 -8.23 -18.47
C ALA A 196 -4.03 -9.47 -19.08
N ILE A 197 -3.34 -10.20 -19.96
CA ILE A 197 -3.81 -11.49 -20.50
C ILE A 197 -3.98 -12.52 -19.39
N ASP A 198 -2.97 -12.72 -18.53
CA ASP A 198 -3.04 -13.70 -17.43
C ASP A 198 -4.21 -13.38 -16.47
N LEU A 199 -4.36 -12.11 -16.08
CA LEU A 199 -5.47 -11.63 -15.26
C LEU A 199 -6.84 -11.90 -15.93
N LEU A 200 -6.97 -11.58 -17.22
CA LEU A 200 -8.21 -11.78 -17.99
C LEU A 200 -8.56 -13.27 -18.16
N GLN A 201 -7.56 -14.13 -18.34
CA GLN A 201 -7.74 -15.59 -18.39
C GLN A 201 -8.20 -16.15 -17.04
N ARG A 202 -7.74 -15.55 -15.95
CA ARG A 202 -8.09 -15.90 -14.58
C ARG A 202 -9.41 -15.28 -14.10
N GLY A 203 -10.10 -14.51 -14.95
CA GLY A 203 -11.44 -13.99 -14.69
C GLY A 203 -11.48 -12.59 -14.10
N ALA A 204 -10.40 -11.80 -14.21
CA ALA A 204 -10.43 -10.39 -13.82
C ALA A 204 -11.49 -9.63 -14.61
N CYS A 205 -12.19 -8.71 -13.93
CA CYS A 205 -13.16 -7.85 -14.58
C CYS A 205 -12.44 -6.86 -15.49
N PHE A 206 -12.98 -6.59 -16.68
CA PHE A 206 -12.51 -5.53 -17.57
C PHE A 206 -13.65 -4.56 -17.83
N LYS A 207 -13.40 -3.26 -17.62
CA LYS A 207 -14.33 -2.17 -17.86
C LYS A 207 -13.66 -1.17 -18.81
N ASN A 208 -14.30 -0.89 -19.94
CA ASN A 208 -13.74 -0.03 -20.98
C ASN A 208 -13.96 1.47 -20.73
N ASP A 209 -14.88 1.81 -19.83
CA ASP A 209 -15.29 3.17 -19.47
C ASP A 209 -14.50 3.77 -18.30
N VAL A 210 -13.38 3.15 -17.93
CA VAL A 210 -12.52 3.61 -16.83
C VAL A 210 -11.74 4.85 -17.26
N GLU A 211 -12.01 5.97 -16.57
CA GLU A 211 -11.31 7.24 -16.73
C GLU A 211 -10.13 7.36 -15.76
N PHE A 212 -8.95 7.72 -16.28
CA PHE A 212 -7.79 8.10 -15.47
C PHE A 212 -7.59 9.62 -15.49
N LYS A 213 -7.47 10.22 -14.31
CA LYS A 213 -7.06 11.62 -14.17
C LYS A 213 -5.54 11.73 -14.18
N ARG A 214 -4.98 12.54 -15.09
CA ARG A 214 -3.57 12.92 -15.05
C ARG A 214 -3.31 14.05 -14.06
N THR A 215 -2.05 14.21 -13.68
CA THR A 215 -1.51 15.28 -12.80
C THR A 215 -1.84 16.70 -13.27
N TYR A 216 -2.19 16.91 -14.54
CA TYR A 216 -2.56 18.21 -15.11
C TYR A 216 -4.05 18.32 -15.50
N GLY A 217 -4.90 17.43 -14.98
CA GLY A 217 -6.36 17.51 -15.17
C GLY A 217 -6.88 16.97 -16.52
N SER A 218 -6.00 16.55 -17.43
CA SER A 218 -6.44 15.81 -18.63
C SER A 218 -6.93 14.42 -18.24
N LYS A 219 -8.10 14.06 -18.77
CA LYS A 219 -8.69 12.74 -18.64
C LYS A 219 -8.23 11.87 -19.79
N ARG A 220 -7.96 10.60 -19.51
CA ARG A 220 -7.64 9.59 -20.52
C ARG A 220 -8.47 8.36 -20.24
N LEU A 221 -9.14 7.82 -21.26
CA LEU A 221 -9.87 6.56 -21.15
C LEU A 221 -8.89 5.39 -21.23
N LEU A 222 -9.24 4.26 -20.61
CA LEU A 222 -8.48 3.03 -20.73
C LEU A 222 -8.29 2.62 -22.20
N THR A 223 -9.31 2.84 -23.03
CA THR A 223 -9.27 2.58 -24.48
C THR A 223 -8.17 3.36 -25.19
N ASP A 224 -7.85 4.58 -24.75
CA ASP A 224 -6.77 5.37 -25.33
C ASP A 224 -5.39 4.71 -25.15
N TYR A 225 -5.21 3.86 -24.13
CA TYR A 225 -3.99 3.07 -23.94
C TYR A 225 -3.93 1.86 -24.89
N LEU A 226 -5.10 1.30 -25.23
CA LEU A 226 -5.21 0.24 -26.23
C LEU A 226 -5.00 0.78 -27.65
N GLU A 227 -5.39 2.03 -27.90
CA GLU A 227 -5.26 2.70 -29.20
C GLU A 227 -3.93 3.44 -29.39
N ASP A 228 -3.17 3.65 -28.30
CA ASP A 228 -1.88 4.33 -28.35
C ASP A 228 -0.93 3.65 -29.35
N LYS A 229 -0.07 4.43 -30.01
CA LYS A 229 0.92 3.88 -30.94
C LYS A 229 1.70 2.76 -30.27
N ASP A 230 1.78 1.63 -30.96
CA ASP A 230 2.42 0.44 -30.43
C ASP A 230 3.88 0.75 -30.07
N PRO A 231 4.36 0.26 -28.91
CA PRO A 231 5.78 0.36 -28.59
C PRO A 231 6.58 -0.31 -29.72
N THR A 232 7.55 0.43 -30.28
CA THR A 232 8.32 0.06 -31.46
C THR A 232 8.84 -1.38 -31.34
N ASP A 233 8.23 -2.28 -32.11
CA ASP A 233 8.61 -3.68 -32.38
C ASP A 233 9.09 -4.49 -31.15
N SER A 234 8.29 -4.50 -30.08
CA SER A 234 8.59 -5.25 -28.85
C SER A 234 7.64 -6.43 -28.65
N LEU A 235 8.05 -7.46 -27.90
CA LEU A 235 7.20 -8.57 -27.46
C LEU A 235 5.89 -8.08 -26.78
N GLN A 236 5.91 -6.90 -26.15
CA GLN A 236 4.73 -6.28 -25.57
C GLN A 236 3.71 -5.82 -26.62
N CYS A 237 4.14 -5.49 -27.85
CA CYS A 237 3.23 -5.22 -28.96
C CYS A 237 2.44 -6.48 -29.35
N GLN A 238 3.10 -7.64 -29.39
CA GLN A 238 2.42 -8.92 -29.66
C GLN A 238 1.40 -9.24 -28.56
N TYR A 239 1.76 -9.05 -27.28
CA TYR A 239 0.82 -9.23 -26.18
C TYR A 239 -0.33 -8.23 -26.23
N LYS A 240 -0.09 -6.98 -26.63
CA LYS A 240 -1.14 -5.98 -26.79
C LYS A 240 -2.15 -6.40 -27.86
N HIS A 241 -1.70 -6.81 -29.04
CA HIS A 241 -2.59 -7.30 -30.09
C HIS A 241 -3.37 -8.53 -29.66
N GLN A 242 -2.70 -9.49 -29.00
CA GLN A 242 -3.36 -10.67 -28.44
C GLN A 242 -4.42 -10.29 -27.42
N PHE A 243 -4.11 -9.37 -26.51
CA PHE A 243 -5.03 -8.88 -25.49
C PHE A 243 -6.27 -8.22 -26.12
N ILE A 244 -6.08 -7.35 -27.10
CA ILE A 244 -7.18 -6.69 -27.84
C ILE A 244 -8.06 -7.74 -28.54
N SER A 245 -7.47 -8.71 -29.25
CA SER A 245 -8.21 -9.81 -29.88
C SER A 245 -9.07 -10.57 -28.88
N MET A 246 -8.52 -10.88 -27.69
CA MET A 246 -9.28 -11.55 -26.62
C MET A 246 -10.46 -10.72 -26.11
N LEU A 247 -10.30 -9.39 -26.01
CA LEU A 247 -11.38 -8.52 -25.60
C LEU A 247 -12.49 -8.45 -26.66
N GLU A 248 -12.13 -8.39 -27.94
CA GLU A 248 -13.06 -8.39 -29.07
C GLU A 248 -13.84 -9.71 -29.16
N GLU A 249 -13.15 -10.84 -29.06
CA GLU A 249 -13.77 -12.18 -29.04
C GLU A 249 -14.78 -12.36 -27.89
N ARG A 250 -14.51 -11.72 -26.73
CA ARG A 250 -15.41 -11.72 -25.57
C ARG A 250 -16.49 -10.65 -25.65
N GLY A 251 -16.51 -9.80 -26.68
CA GLY A 251 -17.43 -8.68 -26.81
C GLY A 251 -17.24 -7.59 -25.75
N LEU A 252 -16.08 -7.54 -25.10
CA LEU A 252 -15.72 -6.57 -24.05
C LEU A 252 -15.12 -5.28 -24.61
N TYR A 253 -14.69 -5.31 -25.86
CA TYR A 253 -14.12 -4.17 -26.56
C TYR A 253 -14.56 -4.18 -28.02
N LYS A 254 -14.82 -3.00 -28.56
CA LYS A 254 -15.01 -2.77 -29.99
C LYS A 254 -14.20 -1.55 -30.36
N LYS A 255 -13.26 -1.71 -31.27
CA LYS A 255 -12.51 -0.58 -31.81
C LYS A 255 -13.50 0.35 -32.53
N GLU A 256 -13.53 1.61 -32.16
CA GLU A 256 -14.28 2.60 -32.94
C GLU A 256 -13.59 2.72 -34.30
N GLU A 257 -14.30 2.35 -35.36
CA GLU A 257 -13.89 2.69 -36.71
C GLU A 257 -13.91 4.22 -36.78
N LYS A 258 -12.73 4.84 -36.68
CA LYS A 258 -12.58 6.25 -37.04
C LYS A 258 -13.12 6.37 -38.45
N LYS A 259 -14.29 6.97 -38.59
CA LYS A 259 -14.74 7.50 -39.87
C LYS A 259 -13.64 8.43 -40.32
N GLU A 260 -12.88 8.01 -41.31
CA GLU A 260 -12.12 8.90 -42.16
C GLU A 260 -13.17 9.80 -42.82
N GLU A 261 -13.58 10.86 -42.13
CA GLU A 261 -14.25 11.97 -42.77
C GLU A 261 -13.21 12.57 -43.72
N GLU A 262 -13.45 12.24 -44.97
CA GLU A 262 -12.82 12.74 -46.18
C GLU A 262 -12.49 14.24 -46.04
N GLU A 263 -11.23 14.57 -45.76
CA GLU A 263 -10.59 15.76 -46.35
C GLU A 263 -10.32 15.44 -47.83
N LYS A 264 -11.40 15.27 -48.57
CA LYS A 264 -11.50 15.56 -50.00
C LYS A 264 -12.62 16.58 -50.09
N GLU A 265 -12.27 17.78 -50.55
CA GLU A 265 -13.08 19.00 -50.79
C GLU A 265 -12.53 20.14 -49.88
N GLU A 266 -11.86 21.19 -50.38
CA GLU A 266 -11.75 21.79 -51.72
C GLU A 266 -10.34 22.37 -51.98
#